data_AF-A0A7X7GBI1-F1
#
_entry.id   AF-A0A7X7GBI1-F1
#
_cell.length_a   1.000
_cell.length_b   1.000
_cell.length_c   1.000
_cell.angle_alpha   90.00
_cell.angle_beta   90.00
_cell.angle_gamma   90.00
#
_symmetry.space_group_name_H-M   'P 1'
#
loop_
_entity.id
_entity.type
_entity.pdbx_description
1 polymer ?
#
loop_
_entity_poly.entity_id
_entity_poly.type
_entity_poly.pdbx_seq_one_letter_code
_entity_poly.pdbx_strand_id
1 'polypeptide(L)' 'MSTVPDTPENMQRCICADCPSYPGEGGFYCAKGKSALPVTEVGCTCGDCAVFKDYGLQDGYYCVAGAAGEGAK' A
#
# COMPACT_ATOMS: atom_id res chain seq x y z
N MET A 1 14.84 1.21 1.44
CA MET A 1 14.37 0.21 0.45
C MET A 1 13.07 -0.32 0.98
N SER A 2 12.03 -0.33 0.15
CA SER A 2 10.73 -0.86 0.53
C SER A 2 10.83 -2.36 0.81
N THR A 3 10.15 -2.86 1.83
CA THR A 3 10.07 -4.30 2.15
C THR A 3 9.40 -5.09 1.02
N VAL A 4 8.49 -4.45 0.28
CA VAL A 4 7.80 -5.05 -0.87
C VAL A 4 8.50 -4.64 -2.17
N PRO A 5 8.96 -5.60 -3.00
CA PRO A 5 9.55 -5.29 -4.30
C PRO A 5 8.49 -4.90 -5.33
N ASP A 6 8.81 -3.88 -6.14
CA ASP A 6 7.96 -3.40 -7.24
C ASP A 6 8.04 -4.36 -8.44
N THR A 7 7.29 -5.46 -8.38
CA THR A 7 7.20 -6.46 -9.44
C THR A 7 5.79 -6.50 -10.03
N PRO A 8 5.62 -6.84 -11.32
CA PRO A 8 4.30 -6.97 -11.93
C PRO A 8 3.43 -8.00 -11.19
N GLU A 9 4.03 -9.07 -10.68
CA GLU A 9 3.31 -10.12 -9.95
C GLU A 9 2.71 -9.61 -8.62
N ASN A 10 3.47 -8.82 -7.85
CA ASN A 10 2.94 -8.19 -6.64
C ASN A 10 1.90 -7.11 -6.98
N MET A 11 2.09 -6.36 -8.06
CA MET A 11 1.13 -5.35 -8.52
C MET A 11 -0.20 -5.98 -8.94
N GLN A 12 -0.18 -7.15 -9.59
CA GLN A 12 -1.40 -7.90 -9.95
C GLN A 12 -2.18 -8.42 -8.73
N ARG A 13 -1.49 -8.66 -7.61
CA ARG A 13 -2.09 -9.10 -6.35
C ARG A 13 -2.59 -7.94 -5.48
N CYS A 14 -2.36 -6.70 -5.92
CA CYS A 14 -2.71 -5.49 -5.19
C CYS A 14 -4.21 -5.18 -5.33
N ILE A 15 -4.86 -4.89 -4.20
CA ILE A 15 -6.29 -4.53 -4.13
C ILE A 15 -6.52 -3.06 -3.75
N CYS A 16 -5.51 -2.20 -3.92
CA CYS A 16 -5.61 -0.80 -3.51
C CYS A 16 -6.71 -0.02 -4.23
N ALA A 17 -7.09 -0.42 -5.44
CA ALA A 17 -8.16 0.24 -6.21
C ALA A 17 -9.54 0.04 -5.57
N ASP A 18 -9.74 -1.05 -4.82
CA ASP A 18 -10.98 -1.36 -4.10
C ASP A 18 -11.00 -0.78 -2.67
N CYS A 19 -9.92 -0.13 -2.24
CA CYS A 19 -9.82 0.44 -0.90
C CYS A 19 -10.77 1.66 -0.77
N PRO A 20 -11.53 1.79 0.32
CA PRO A 20 -12.42 2.93 0.50
C PRO A 20 -11.65 4.26 0.64
N SER A 21 -10.38 4.22 1.09
CA SER A 21 -9.47 5.38 1.09
C SER A 21 -8.69 5.54 -0.22
N TYR A 22 -9.09 4.89 -1.32
CA TYR A 22 -8.40 5.04 -2.61
C TYR A 22 -8.62 6.45 -3.18
N PRO A 23 -7.55 7.21 -3.51
CA PRO A 23 -7.67 8.58 -4.01
C PRO A 23 -8.11 8.69 -5.48
N GLY A 24 -8.40 7.57 -6.14
CA GLY A 24 -8.84 7.53 -7.55
C GLY A 24 -7.72 7.26 -8.56
N GLU A 25 -6.46 7.50 -8.20
CA GLU A 25 -5.28 7.23 -9.04
C GLU A 25 -4.17 6.54 -8.26
N GLY A 26 -3.34 5.75 -8.96
CA GLY A 26 -2.16 5.11 -8.40
C GLY A 26 -2.48 3.72 -7.83
N GLY A 27 -1.77 3.34 -6.77
CA GLY A 27 -1.88 2.03 -6.15
C GLY A 27 -0.54 1.42 -5.82
N PHE A 28 -0.59 0.26 -5.16
CA PHE A 28 0.61 -0.51 -4.80
C PHE A 28 1.60 0.30 -3.95
N TYR A 29 1.04 1.12 -3.06
CA TYR A 29 1.76 2.10 -2.26
C TYR A 29 2.78 1.49 -1.29
N CYS A 30 2.53 0.26 -0.81
CA CYS A 30 3.47 -0.47 0.04
C CYS A 30 4.82 -0.75 -0.63
N ALA A 31 4.87 -0.78 -1.96
CA ALA A 31 6.11 -0.93 -2.74
C ALA A 31 6.57 0.41 -3.32
N LYS A 32 5.64 1.16 -3.92
CA LYS A 32 5.93 2.35 -4.75
C LYS A 32 6.06 3.66 -3.99
N GLY A 33 5.59 3.73 -2.75
CA GLY A 33 5.56 4.95 -1.94
C GLY A 33 4.15 5.53 -1.77
N LYS A 34 4.04 6.63 -1.02
CA LYS A 34 2.76 7.30 -0.73
C LYS A 34 2.10 7.87 -1.99
N SER A 35 0.80 8.14 -1.91
CA SER A 35 0.07 8.79 -3.00
C SER A 35 0.57 10.23 -3.22
N ALA A 36 0.54 10.66 -4.48
CA ALA A 36 0.73 12.06 -4.85
C ALA A 36 -0.52 12.91 -4.58
N LEU A 37 -1.69 12.26 -4.50
CA LEU A 37 -2.97 12.89 -4.22
C LEU A 37 -3.28 12.86 -2.72
N PRO A 38 -4.05 13.84 -2.21
CA PRO A 38 -4.53 13.80 -0.84
C PRO A 38 -5.45 12.58 -0.63
N VAL A 39 -5.18 11.81 0.41
CA VAL A 39 -5.94 10.61 0.77
C VAL A 39 -6.74 10.92 2.04
N THR A 40 -8.04 10.59 2.01
CA THR A 40 -8.88 10.65 3.21
C THR A 40 -8.98 9.27 3.83
N GLU A 41 -8.60 9.13 5.09
CA GLU A 41 -8.57 7.86 5.82
C GLU A 41 -9.98 7.45 6.29
N VAL A 42 -10.80 6.97 5.36
CA VAL A 42 -12.18 6.48 5.63
C VAL A 42 -12.23 4.98 5.91
N GLY A 43 -11.15 4.25 5.63
CA GLY A 43 -11.00 2.81 5.90
C GLY A 43 -9.89 2.18 5.05
N CYS A 44 -9.31 1.06 5.50
CA CYS A 44 -8.19 0.42 4.80
C CYS A 44 -8.37 -1.09 4.68
N THR A 45 -8.25 -1.60 3.46
CA THR A 45 -8.29 -3.04 3.14
C THR A 45 -6.89 -3.64 2.99
N CYS A 46 -5.82 -2.91 3.36
CA CYS A 46 -4.45 -3.43 3.26
C CYS A 46 -4.27 -4.74 4.04
N GLY A 47 -4.90 -4.89 5.20
CA GLY A 47 -4.83 -6.12 6.00
C GLY A 47 -5.38 -7.36 5.28
N ASP A 48 -6.24 -7.18 4.28
CA ASP A 48 -6.78 -8.27 3.45
C ASP A 48 -5.93 -8.58 2.22
N CYS A 49 -5.08 -7.65 1.80
CA CYS A 49 -4.22 -7.77 0.63
C CYS A 49 -3.25 -8.95 0.77
N ALA A 50 -3.14 -9.77 -0.28
CA ALA A 50 -2.23 -10.91 -0.28
C ALA A 50 -0.76 -10.47 -0.12
N VAL A 51 -0.36 -9.37 -0.76
CA VAL A 51 0.99 -8.81 -0.62
C VAL A 51 1.26 -8.38 0.83
N PHE A 52 0.28 -7.79 1.51
CA PHE A 52 0.45 -7.38 2.90
C PHE A 52 0.76 -8.59 3.80
N LYS A 53 0.00 -9.68 3.61
CA LYS A 53 0.13 -10.92 4.37
C LYS A 53 1.44 -11.66 4.06
N ASP A 54 1.78 -11.81 2.78
CA ASP A 54 3.01 -12.50 2.32
C ASP A 54 4.28 -11.83 2.89
N TYR A 55 4.30 -10.50 2.95
CA TYR A 55 5.46 -9.73 3.40
C TYR A 55 5.40 -9.34 4.89
N GLY A 56 4.43 -9.86 5.64
CA GLY A 56 4.32 -9.65 7.10
C GLY A 56 4.19 -8.18 7.50
N LEU A 57 3.51 -7.39 6.68
CA LEU A 57 3.29 -5.97 6.92
C LEU A 57 2.35 -5.74 8.12
N GLN A 58 2.47 -4.57 8.79
CA GLN A 58 1.71 -4.29 10.02
C GLN A 58 1.00 -2.92 10.00
N ASP A 59 1.61 -1.89 9.43
CA ASP A 59 1.12 -0.50 9.56
C ASP A 59 -0.10 -0.16 8.68
N GLY A 60 -0.25 -0.83 7.53
CA GLY A 60 -1.31 -0.48 6.57
C GLY A 60 -1.16 0.94 6.04
N TYR A 61 -2.25 1.51 5.50
CA TYR A 61 -2.34 2.93 5.07
C TYR A 61 -1.12 3.47 4.30
N TYR A 62 -0.45 2.64 3.50
CA TYR A 62 0.76 3.01 2.77
C TYR A 62 0.55 4.15 1.76
N CYS A 63 -0.70 4.36 1.33
CA CYS A 63 -1.09 5.52 0.53
C CYS A 63 -0.86 6.87 1.24
N VAL A 64 -0.85 6.88 2.58
CA VAL A 64 -0.55 8.06 3.42
C VAL A 64 0.86 7.97 3.99
N ALA A 65 1.17 6.83 4.62
CA ALA A 65 2.39 6.66 5.40
C ALA A 65 3.67 6.60 4.55
N GLY A 66 3.61 6.08 3.32
CA GLY A 66 4.79 5.81 2.51
C GLY A 66 4.97 4.33 2.22
N ALA A 67 6.06 3.95 1.56
CA ALA A 67 6.33 2.54 1.27
C ALA A 67 6.62 1.75 2.55
N ALA A 68 6.31 0.46 2.56
CA ALA A 68 6.59 -0.42 3.69
C ALA A 68 8.10 -0.44 3.98
N GLY A 69 8.50 -0.15 5.21
CA GLY A 69 9.92 -0.07 5.59
C GLY A 69 10.56 1.31 5.39
N GLU A 70 9.90 2.27 4.72
CA GLU A 70 10.24 3.70 4.78
C GLU A 70 9.62 4.35 6.03
N GLY A 71 9.94 3.78 7.19
CA GLY A 71 9.35 4.20 8.47
C GLY A 71 9.89 3.49 9.71
N ALA A 72 10.93 2.66 9.59
CA ALA A 72 11.65 2.19 10.77
C ALA A 72 12.52 3.33 11.32
N LYS A 73 11.93 4.14 12.21
CA LYS A 73 12.67 4.92 13.20
C LYS A 73 12.08 4.69 14.58
#